data_AF-A0A967TJE7-F1
#
_entry.id   AF-A0A967TJE7-F1
#
_cell.length_a   1.000
_cell.length_b   1.000
_cell.length_c   1.000
_cell.angle_alpha   90.00
_cell.angle_beta   90.00
_cell.angle_gamma   90.00
#
_symmetry.space_group_name_H-M   'P 1'
#
loop_
_entity.id
_entity.type
_entity.pdbx_description
1 polymer ?
#
loop_
_entity_poly.entity_id
_entity_poly.type
_entity_poly.pdbx_seq_one_letter_code
_entity_poly.pdbx_strand_id
1 'polypeptide(L)'
;MRSLAEARSFEVKAAPKVPGSPDHDAVAAFRAETWELVRRIEGAAETLDRLEEKIRHMRAALTRTPGAEPALFGRVDAAGDALDRLRVRLSGDPVRARMNEPAAPSIRGRIGNVVSGHWDTRQDPTTTQRRDLEIAREAFAAFRDELAALVERLAELERALEAAGAPWTPGRGVAPG
;
A
#
# COMPACT_ATOMS: atom_id res chain seq x y z
N MET A 1 -20.84 -33.21 -38.18
CA MET A 1 -20.94 -32.31 -37.02
C MET A 1 -22.40 -31.89 -36.86
N ARG A 2 -23.07 -32.31 -35.79
CA ARG A 2 -24.48 -31.97 -35.51
C ARG A 2 -24.47 -30.64 -34.76
N SER A 3 -25.09 -29.60 -35.33
CA SER A 3 -25.21 -28.28 -34.71
C SER A 3 -26.15 -28.36 -33.50
N LEU A 4 -25.68 -27.92 -32.33
CA LEU A 4 -26.52 -27.64 -31.17
C LEU A 4 -27.30 -26.34 -31.45
N ALA A 5 -28.58 -26.33 -31.09
CA ALA A 5 -29.59 -25.35 -31.49
C ALA A 5 -29.17 -23.87 -31.38
N GLU A 6 -29.84 -23.01 -32.17
CA GLU A 6 -29.58 -21.57 -32.28
C GLU A 6 -29.58 -20.85 -30.92
N ALA A 7 -28.69 -19.85 -30.80
CA ALA A 7 -28.57 -19.03 -29.61
C ALA A 7 -29.89 -18.29 -29.30
N ARG A 8 -30.44 -18.51 -28.11
CA ARG A 8 -31.59 -17.76 -27.61
C ARG A 8 -31.15 -16.71 -26.59
N SER A 9 -31.58 -15.48 -26.83
CA SER A 9 -31.49 -14.40 -25.85
C SER A 9 -32.63 -14.49 -24.84
N PHE A 10 -32.34 -14.23 -23.57
CA PHE A 10 -33.34 -14.08 -22.51
C PHE A 10 -33.06 -12.79 -21.73
N GLU A 11 -34.14 -12.14 -21.28
CA GLU A 11 -34.07 -10.96 -20.44
C GLU A 11 -33.92 -11.41 -18.97
N VAL A 12 -32.79 -11.07 -18.35
CA VAL A 12 -32.53 -11.39 -16.94
C VAL A 12 -33.18 -10.32 -16.07
N LYS A 13 -34.25 -10.67 -15.36
CA LYS A 13 -34.85 -9.84 -14.31
C LYS A 13 -34.28 -10.25 -12.95
N ALA A 14 -33.83 -9.27 -12.18
CA ALA A 14 -33.47 -9.48 -10.79
C ALA A 14 -34.67 -10.06 -10.02
N ALA A 15 -34.42 -11.09 -9.21
CA ALA A 15 -35.46 -11.64 -8.35
C ALA A 15 -35.97 -10.54 -7.39
N PRO A 16 -37.28 -10.50 -7.08
CA PRO A 16 -37.83 -9.53 -6.12
C PRO A 16 -37.15 -9.70 -4.75
N LYS A 17 -36.78 -8.58 -4.09
CA LYS A 17 -36.20 -8.58 -2.73
C LYS A 17 -37.18 -9.26 -1.76
N VAL A 18 -36.85 -10.47 -1.30
CA VAL A 18 -37.56 -11.14 -0.20
C VAL A 18 -37.02 -10.57 1.11
N PRO A 19 -37.85 -10.30 2.13
CA PRO A 19 -37.36 -9.90 3.45
C PRO A 19 -36.25 -10.86 3.94
N GLY A 20 -35.07 -10.31 4.27
CA GLY A 20 -33.87 -11.08 4.63
C GLY A 20 -32.96 -11.48 3.46
N SER A 21 -33.29 -11.08 2.21
CA SER A 21 -32.35 -11.21 1.08
C SER A 21 -31.26 -10.15 1.16
N PRO A 22 -30.00 -10.49 0.81
CA PRO A 22 -28.90 -9.53 0.77
C PRO A 22 -29.18 -8.35 -0.16
N ASP A 23 -28.62 -7.20 0.18
CA ASP A 23 -28.64 -6.04 -0.70
C ASP A 23 -27.49 -6.12 -1.70
N HIS A 24 -27.77 -6.67 -2.87
CA HIS A 24 -26.76 -6.93 -3.89
C HIS A 24 -26.02 -5.66 -4.36
N ASP A 25 -26.70 -4.51 -4.39
CA ASP A 25 -26.06 -3.24 -4.77
C ASP A 25 -25.08 -2.76 -3.67
N ALA A 26 -25.47 -2.90 -2.40
CA ALA A 26 -24.62 -2.56 -1.27
C ALA A 26 -23.40 -3.51 -1.17
N VAL A 27 -23.61 -4.81 -1.42
CA VAL A 27 -22.54 -5.81 -1.51
C VAL A 27 -21.57 -5.47 -2.64
N ALA A 28 -22.07 -5.11 -3.82
CA ALA A 28 -21.23 -4.71 -4.95
C ALA A 28 -20.41 -3.45 -4.65
N ALA A 29 -21.04 -2.43 -4.05
CA ALA A 29 -20.35 -1.20 -3.65
C ALA A 29 -19.25 -1.45 -2.61
N PHE A 30 -19.54 -2.26 -1.59
CA PHE A 30 -18.57 -2.63 -0.55
C PHE A 30 -17.34 -3.35 -1.13
N ARG A 31 -17.58 -4.27 -2.08
CA ARG A 31 -16.51 -4.97 -2.80
C ARG A 31 -15.67 -4.03 -3.64
N ALA A 32 -16.31 -3.11 -4.36
CA ALA A 32 -15.61 -2.12 -5.18
C ALA A 32 -14.72 -1.20 -4.32
N GLU A 33 -15.23 -0.73 -3.18
CA GLU A 33 -14.45 0.08 -2.22
C GLU A 33 -13.26 -0.70 -1.66
N THR A 34 -13.49 -1.95 -1.25
CA THR A 34 -12.42 -2.82 -0.73
C THR A 34 -11.32 -3.03 -1.77
N TRP A 35 -11.69 -3.32 -3.03
CA TRP A 35 -10.73 -3.50 -4.13
C TRP A 35 -9.90 -2.26 -4.43
N GLU A 36 -10.56 -1.10 -4.41
CA GLU A 36 -9.91 0.17 -4.63
C GLU A 36 -8.82 0.40 -3.59
N LEU A 37 -9.15 0.16 -2.31
CA LEU A 37 -8.22 0.29 -1.21
C LEU A 37 -7.08 -0.73 -1.29
N VAL A 38 -7.37 -2.00 -1.61
CA VAL A 38 -6.35 -3.04 -1.85
C VAL A 38 -5.36 -2.59 -2.93
N ARG A 39 -5.87 -2.13 -4.08
CA ARG A 39 -5.03 -1.66 -5.19
C ARG A 39 -4.12 -0.50 -4.76
N ARG A 40 -4.64 0.45 -3.96
CA ARG A 40 -3.82 1.56 -3.43
C ARG A 40 -2.75 1.07 -2.46
N ILE A 41 -3.09 0.13 -1.57
CA ILE A 41 -2.17 -0.48 -0.61
C ILE A 41 -1.01 -1.18 -1.33
N GLU A 42 -1.30 -1.93 -2.39
CA GLU A 42 -0.25 -2.60 -3.17
C GLU A 42 0.67 -1.59 -3.88
N GLY A 43 0.10 -0.53 -4.49
CA GLY A 43 0.92 0.54 -5.08
C GLY A 43 1.80 1.28 -4.04
N ALA A 44 1.31 1.42 -2.82
CA ALA A 44 2.09 1.96 -1.71
C ALA A 44 3.23 1.03 -1.29
N ALA A 45 2.99 -0.28 -1.21
CA ALA A 45 4.02 -1.27 -0.88
C ALA A 45 5.16 -1.25 -1.92
N GLU A 46 4.82 -1.27 -3.21
CA GLU A 46 5.80 -1.13 -4.31
C GLU A 46 6.58 0.18 -4.24
N THR A 47 5.96 1.25 -3.71
CA THR A 47 6.65 2.52 -3.50
C THR A 47 7.64 2.40 -2.34
N LEU A 48 7.28 1.78 -1.22
CA LEU A 48 8.19 1.56 -0.10
C LEU A 48 9.44 0.77 -0.53
N ASP A 49 9.27 -0.27 -1.35
CA ASP A 49 10.40 -1.10 -1.82
C ASP A 49 11.34 -0.31 -2.74
N ARG A 50 10.80 0.54 -3.61
CA ARG A 50 11.61 1.46 -4.41
C ARG A 50 12.37 2.48 -3.54
N LEU A 51 11.74 2.98 -2.47
CA LEU A 51 12.39 3.92 -1.55
C LEU A 51 13.49 3.25 -0.71
N GLU A 52 13.34 1.98 -0.34
CA GLU A 52 14.41 1.20 0.31
C GLU A 52 15.65 1.13 -0.57
N GLU A 53 15.47 0.69 -1.82
CA GLU A 53 16.59 0.57 -2.77
C GLU A 53 17.27 1.91 -3.00
N LYS A 54 16.47 2.97 -3.10
CA LYS A 54 16.96 4.35 -3.22
C LYS A 54 17.80 4.76 -2.01
N ILE A 55 17.33 4.50 -0.77
CA ILE A 55 18.09 4.78 0.47
C ILE A 55 19.39 3.97 0.50
N ARG A 56 19.36 2.69 0.11
CA ARG A 56 20.56 1.85 0.03
C ARG A 56 21.60 2.45 -0.91
N HIS A 57 21.17 2.94 -2.07
CA HIS A 57 22.05 3.62 -3.02
C HIS A 57 22.60 4.94 -2.47
N MET A 58 21.79 5.74 -1.78
CA MET A 58 22.25 6.98 -1.14
C MET A 58 23.33 6.71 -0.09
N ARG A 59 23.13 5.70 0.76
CA ARG A 59 24.13 5.28 1.76
C ARG A 59 25.46 4.91 1.09
N ALA A 60 25.41 4.15 0.00
CA ALA A 60 26.60 3.76 -0.75
C ALA A 60 27.28 4.94 -1.47
N ALA A 61 26.52 5.94 -1.93
CA ALA A 61 27.07 7.13 -2.55
C ALA A 61 27.78 8.03 -1.52
N LEU A 62 27.19 8.17 -0.32
CA LEU A 62 27.79 8.92 0.78
C LEU A 62 29.17 8.41 1.19
N THR A 63 29.36 7.09 1.29
CA THR A 63 30.67 6.53 1.64
C THR A 63 31.76 6.79 0.59
N ARG A 64 31.36 7.16 -0.63
CA ARG A 64 32.24 7.50 -1.75
C ARG A 64 32.37 9.00 -1.99
N THR A 65 31.92 9.83 -1.04
CA THR A 65 31.90 11.29 -1.15
C THR A 65 32.71 11.91 0.00
N PRO A 66 34.05 12.01 -0.11
CA PRO A 66 34.93 12.47 0.97
C PRO A 66 34.66 13.90 1.46
N GLY A 67 33.91 14.71 0.71
CA GLY A 67 33.51 16.08 1.06
C GLY A 67 32.05 16.23 1.50
N ALA A 68 31.30 15.12 1.65
CA ALA A 68 29.92 15.20 2.10
C ALA A 68 29.82 15.75 3.52
N GLU A 69 28.89 16.68 3.74
CA GLU A 69 28.61 17.21 5.06
C GLU A 69 28.20 16.06 6.01
N PRO A 70 28.79 15.95 7.23
CA PRO A 70 28.47 14.87 8.16
C PRO A 70 26.96 14.74 8.47
N ALA A 71 26.22 15.84 8.42
CA ALA A 71 24.77 15.85 8.62
C ALA A 71 23.98 15.05 7.57
N LEU A 72 24.52 14.85 6.36
CA LEU A 72 23.84 14.08 5.31
C LEU A 72 23.69 12.60 5.67
N PHE A 73 24.65 12.02 6.39
CA PHE A 73 24.55 10.65 6.88
C PHE A 73 23.34 10.50 7.81
N GLY A 74 23.25 11.35 8.83
CA GLY A 74 22.13 11.33 9.78
C GLY A 74 20.77 11.58 9.12
N ARG A 75 20.71 12.42 8.07
CA ARG A 75 19.46 12.65 7.34
C ARG A 75 19.01 11.44 6.51
N VAL A 76 19.94 10.71 5.90
CA VAL A 76 19.67 9.45 5.18
C VAL A 76 19.28 8.35 6.16
N ASP A 77 19.93 8.27 7.33
CA ASP A 77 19.55 7.34 8.39
C ASP A 77 18.13 7.58 8.87
N ALA A 78 17.79 8.84 9.19
CA ALA A 78 16.44 9.20 9.61
C ALA A 78 15.37 8.94 8.54
N ALA A 79 15.72 8.98 7.25
CA ALA A 79 14.83 8.58 6.17
C ALA A 79 14.61 7.05 6.14
N GLY A 80 15.64 6.26 6.44
CA GLY A 80 15.54 4.81 6.66
C GLY A 80 14.60 4.48 7.82
N ASP A 81 14.77 5.13 8.97
CA ASP A 81 13.89 4.90 10.12
C ASP A 81 12.43 5.26 9.82
N ALA A 82 12.21 6.32 9.03
CA ALA A 82 10.86 6.71 8.60
C ALA A 82 10.24 5.66 7.67
N LEU A 83 11.03 5.10 6.74
CA LEU A 83 10.60 4.01 5.87
C LEU A 83 10.18 2.77 6.68
N ASP A 84 10.98 2.38 7.67
CA ASP A 84 10.71 1.21 8.50
C ASP A 84 9.44 1.37 9.33
N ARG A 85 9.21 2.57 9.90
CA ARG A 85 7.94 2.89 10.58
C ARG A 85 6.75 2.77 9.64
N LEU A 86 6.86 3.26 8.41
CA LEU A 86 5.80 3.13 7.40
C LEU A 86 5.53 1.66 7.05
N ARG A 87 6.58 0.85 6.87
CA ARG A 87 6.45 -0.60 6.61
C ARG A 87 5.72 -1.33 7.72
N VAL A 88 6.08 -1.05 8.97
CA VAL A 88 5.42 -1.63 10.15
C VAL A 88 3.95 -1.24 10.20
N ARG A 89 3.59 0.01 9.87
CA ARG A 89 2.19 0.43 9.83
C ARG A 89 1.39 -0.23 8.71
N LEU A 90 1.99 -0.36 7.52
CA LEU A 90 1.32 -0.95 6.36
C LEU A 90 1.11 -2.46 6.53
N SER A 91 2.17 -3.18 6.91
CA SER A 91 2.21 -4.65 6.88
C SER A 91 2.18 -5.28 8.27
N GLY A 92 2.56 -4.56 9.32
CA GLY A 92 2.69 -5.07 10.69
C GLY A 92 4.15 -5.27 11.08
N ASP A 93 4.38 -5.47 12.38
CA ASP A 93 5.70 -5.74 12.93
C ASP A 93 5.96 -7.26 12.93
N PRO A 94 6.95 -7.76 12.16
CA PRO A 94 7.25 -9.18 12.07
C PRO A 94 7.85 -9.77 13.36
N VAL A 95 8.50 -8.96 14.21
CA VAL A 95 9.06 -9.41 15.48
C VAL A 95 7.95 -9.64 16.49
N ARG A 96 7.02 -8.68 16.63
CA ARG A 96 5.85 -8.84 17.51
C ARG A 96 4.94 -9.97 17.07
N ALA A 97 4.74 -10.13 15.76
CA ALA A 97 3.96 -11.24 15.22
C ALA A 97 4.55 -12.61 15.63
N ARG A 98 5.88 -12.75 15.66
CA ARG A 98 6.56 -13.98 16.11
C ARG A 98 6.44 -14.22 17.62
N MET A 99 6.26 -13.16 18.41
CA MET A 99 6.16 -13.24 19.87
C MET A 99 4.73 -13.41 20.39
N ASN A 100 3.73 -13.54 19.51
CA ASN A 100 2.30 -13.59 19.86
C ASN A 100 1.85 -12.44 20.78
N GLU A 101 2.51 -11.29 20.70
CA GLU A 101 2.10 -10.11 21.47
C GLU A 101 0.81 -9.51 20.87
N PRO A 102 -0.16 -9.10 21.72
CA PRO A 102 -1.33 -8.37 21.24
C PRO A 102 -0.90 -7.05 20.58
N ALA A 103 -1.02 -6.96 19.27
CA ALA A 103 -0.81 -5.74 18.50
C ALA A 103 -2.08 -5.36 17.75
N ALA A 104 -2.34 -4.06 17.65
CA ALA A 104 -3.39 -3.58 16.76
C ALA A 104 -3.09 -4.06 15.32
N PRO A 105 -4.09 -4.58 14.57
CA PRO A 105 -3.85 -5.04 13.22
C PRO A 105 -3.30 -3.93 12.32
N SER A 106 -2.33 -4.26 11.47
CA SER A 106 -1.82 -3.38 10.43
C SER A 106 -2.89 -3.04 9.39
N ILE A 107 -2.61 -2.07 8.51
CA ILE A 107 -3.53 -1.72 7.42
C ILE A 107 -3.85 -2.97 6.57
N ARG A 108 -2.82 -3.72 6.16
CA ARG A 108 -2.99 -4.99 5.44
C ARG A 108 -3.70 -6.05 6.28
N GLY A 109 -3.41 -6.14 7.58
CA GLY A 109 -4.08 -7.08 8.47
C GLY A 109 -5.60 -6.88 8.53
N ARG A 110 -6.06 -5.62 8.64
CA ARG A 110 -7.49 -5.29 8.63
C ARG A 110 -8.15 -5.63 7.30
N ILE A 111 -7.48 -5.31 6.19
CA ILE A 111 -7.99 -5.64 4.86
C ILE A 111 -8.02 -7.16 4.64
N GLY A 112 -7.06 -7.91 5.18
CA GLY A 112 -7.08 -9.37 5.18
C GLY A 112 -8.33 -9.95 5.85
N ASN A 113 -8.79 -9.36 6.97
CA ASN A 113 -10.04 -9.76 7.63
C ASN A 113 -11.28 -9.47 6.76
N VAL A 114 -11.28 -8.34 6.04
CA VAL A 114 -12.37 -7.98 5.12
C VAL A 114 -12.42 -8.93 3.93
N VAL A 115 -11.27 -9.20 3.31
CA VAL A 115 -11.16 -10.04 2.11
C VAL A 115 -11.49 -11.51 2.44
N SER A 116 -10.90 -12.07 3.50
CA SER A 116 -11.06 -13.49 3.84
C SER A 116 -12.50 -13.89 4.17
N GLY A 117 -13.30 -12.98 4.73
CA GLY A 117 -14.69 -13.28 5.12
C GLY A 117 -15.76 -12.92 4.08
N HIS A 118 -15.42 -12.25 2.97
CA HIS A 118 -16.43 -11.71 2.05
C HIS A 118 -16.28 -12.15 0.58
N TRP A 119 -15.13 -12.69 0.19
CA TRP A 119 -14.85 -13.04 -1.20
C TRP A 119 -15.83 -14.07 -1.79
N ASP A 120 -16.17 -15.08 -0.99
CA ASP A 120 -16.97 -16.23 -1.45
C ASP A 120 -18.46 -16.14 -1.07
N THR A 121 -18.92 -15.00 -0.54
CA THR A 121 -20.30 -14.85 -0.05
C THR A 121 -21.08 -13.73 -0.74
N ARG A 122 -22.34 -13.98 -1.07
CA ARG A 122 -23.30 -12.96 -1.56
C ARG A 122 -24.08 -12.29 -0.42
N GLN A 123 -23.74 -12.62 0.83
CA GLN A 123 -24.36 -12.02 2.02
C GLN A 123 -23.83 -10.61 2.26
N ASP A 124 -24.62 -9.81 2.97
CA ASP A 124 -24.21 -8.48 3.39
C ASP A 124 -22.94 -8.54 4.26
N PRO A 125 -22.04 -7.53 4.18
CA PRO A 125 -20.86 -7.50 5.04
C PRO A 125 -21.28 -7.47 6.52
N THR A 126 -20.46 -8.05 7.39
CA THR A 126 -20.71 -7.98 8.84
C THR A 126 -20.39 -6.58 9.37
N THR A 127 -20.88 -6.25 10.57
CA THR A 127 -20.53 -4.98 11.24
C THR A 127 -19.01 -4.88 11.46
N THR A 128 -18.35 -5.99 11.77
CA THR A 128 -16.89 -6.05 11.92
C THR A 128 -16.19 -5.73 10.60
N GLN A 129 -16.61 -6.33 9.48
CA GLN A 129 -16.01 -6.07 8.16
C GLN A 129 -16.16 -4.61 7.73
N ARG A 130 -17.34 -4.02 7.93
CA ARG A 130 -17.56 -2.59 7.67
C ARG A 130 -16.63 -1.71 8.50
N ARG A 131 -16.48 -2.03 9.79
CA ARG A 131 -15.62 -1.27 10.70
C ARG A 131 -14.13 -1.41 10.36
N ASP A 132 -13.68 -2.61 9.99
CA ASP A 132 -12.29 -2.83 9.58
C ASP A 132 -11.96 -2.10 8.28
N LEU A 133 -12.88 -2.07 7.31
CA LEU A 133 -12.70 -1.29 6.08
C LEU A 133 -12.57 0.22 6.37
N GLU A 134 -13.44 0.75 7.23
CA GLU A 134 -13.40 2.16 7.63
C GLU A 134 -12.08 2.53 8.32
N ILE A 135 -11.66 1.75 9.32
CA ILE A 135 -10.39 1.98 10.03
C ILE A 135 -9.21 1.88 9.07
N ALA A 136 -9.21 0.88 8.17
CA ALA A 136 -8.14 0.73 7.19
C ALA A 136 -8.08 1.91 6.22
N ARG A 137 -9.23 2.45 5.81
CA ARG A 137 -9.32 3.62 4.92
C ARG A 137 -8.72 4.87 5.57
N GLU A 138 -9.10 5.16 6.82
CA GLU A 138 -8.58 6.29 7.58
C GLU A 138 -7.07 6.16 7.85
N ALA A 139 -6.64 4.99 8.29
CA ALA A 139 -5.23 4.70 8.53
C ALA A 139 -4.40 4.81 7.25
N PHE A 140 -4.94 4.35 6.11
CA PHE A 140 -4.26 4.44 4.82
C PHE A 140 -4.17 5.88 4.30
N ALA A 141 -5.19 6.71 4.54
CA ALA A 141 -5.13 8.13 4.17
C ALA A 141 -3.97 8.84 4.88
N ALA A 142 -3.86 8.68 6.21
CA ALA A 142 -2.74 9.24 6.97
C ALA A 142 -1.39 8.65 6.55
N PHE A 143 -1.33 7.33 6.32
CA PHE A 143 -0.13 6.65 5.81
C PHE A 143 0.34 7.22 4.47
N ARG A 144 -0.58 7.51 3.55
CA ARG A 144 -0.24 8.05 2.21
C ARG A 144 0.40 9.42 2.31
N ASP A 145 -0.09 10.27 3.21
CA ASP A 145 0.45 11.62 3.37
C ASP A 145 1.88 11.57 3.93
N GLU A 146 2.16 10.66 4.87
CA GLU A 146 3.52 10.42 5.36
C GLU A 146 4.44 9.78 4.31
N LEU A 147 3.92 8.86 3.50
CA LEU A 147 4.68 8.28 2.38
C LEU A 147 5.06 9.36 1.37
N ALA A 148 4.13 10.25 1.01
CA ALA A 148 4.41 11.37 0.12
C ALA A 148 5.49 12.31 0.70
N ALA A 149 5.42 12.63 1.98
CA ALA A 149 6.45 13.42 2.65
C ALA A 149 7.85 12.75 2.61
N LEU A 150 7.91 11.43 2.76
CA LEU A 150 9.17 10.69 2.64
C LEU A 150 9.73 10.71 1.21
N VAL A 151 8.86 10.60 0.20
CA VAL A 151 9.26 10.72 -1.22
C VAL A 151 9.94 12.06 -1.48
N GLU A 152 9.31 13.16 -1.06
CA GLU A 152 9.86 14.52 -1.23
C GLU A 152 11.18 14.69 -0.48
N ARG A 153 11.24 14.23 0.77
CA ARG A 153 12.47 14.27 1.59
C ARG A 153 13.62 13.52 0.92
N LEU A 154 13.36 12.37 0.29
CA LEU A 154 14.38 11.63 -0.44
C LEU A 154 14.81 12.36 -1.72
N ALA A 155 13.90 13.02 -2.43
CA ALA A 155 14.27 13.86 -3.59
C ALA A 155 15.14 15.06 -3.18
N GLU A 156 14.92 15.66 -2.02
CA GLU A 156 15.80 16.68 -1.44
C GLU A 156 17.18 16.12 -1.08
N LEU A 157 17.23 14.92 -0.49
CA LEU A 157 18.49 14.26 -0.14
C LEU A 157 19.33 13.93 -1.37
N GLU A 158 18.72 13.48 -2.46
CA GLU A 158 19.44 13.25 -3.72
C GLU A 158 20.09 14.52 -4.26
N ARG A 159 19.35 15.64 -4.27
CA ARG A 159 19.89 16.93 -4.72
C ARG A 159 21.06 17.38 -3.85
N ALA A 160 20.98 17.16 -2.53
CA ALA A 160 22.07 17.48 -1.62
C ALA A 160 23.30 16.59 -1.84
N LEU A 161 23.10 15.29 -2.12
CA LEU A 161 24.19 14.37 -2.47
C LEU A 161 24.87 14.77 -3.79
N GLU A 162 24.09 15.18 -4.78
CA GLU A 162 24.61 15.66 -6.05
C GLU A 162 25.45 16.93 -5.88
N ALA A 163 24.94 17.90 -5.13
CA ALA A 163 25.68 19.12 -4.80
C ALA A 163 27.00 18.84 -4.05
N ALA A 164 27.04 17.74 -3.27
CA ALA A 164 28.24 17.28 -2.59
C ALA A 164 29.22 16.49 -3.50
N GLY A 165 28.89 16.30 -4.79
CA GLY A 165 29.71 15.57 -5.75
C GLY A 165 29.60 14.06 -5.65
N ALA A 166 28.53 13.53 -5.07
CA ALA A 166 28.34 12.10 -4.93
C ALA A 166 28.17 11.42 -6.30
N PRO A 167 28.70 10.19 -6.50
CA PRO A 167 28.50 9.43 -7.72
C PRO A 167 27.02 9.27 -8.07
N TRP A 168 26.71 9.12 -9.37
CA TRP A 168 25.34 8.86 -9.81
C TRP A 168 24.77 7.59 -9.15
N THR A 169 23.49 7.66 -8.77
CA THR A 169 22.74 6.58 -8.11
C THR A 169 21.58 6.13 -9.01
N PRO A 170 21.32 4.81 -9.14
CA PRO A 170 20.15 4.31 -9.85
C PRO A 170 18.85 4.98 -9.39
N GLY A 171 18.03 5.43 -10.34
CA GLY A 171 16.78 6.17 -10.07
C GLY A 171 16.90 7.69 -10.22
N ARG A 172 18.12 8.26 -10.34
CA ARG A 172 18.28 9.64 -10.82
C ARG A 172 17.92 9.70 -12.30
N GLY A 173 16.88 10.45 -12.66
CA GLY A 173 16.59 10.78 -14.05
C GLY A 173 17.85 11.33 -14.73
N VAL A 174 18.07 11.00 -15.99
CA VAL A 174 19.24 11.49 -16.74
C VAL A 174 19.14 13.01 -16.81
N ALA A 175 20.13 13.73 -16.25
CA ALA A 175 20.19 15.17 -16.40
C ALA A 175 20.27 15.50 -17.89
N PRO A 176 19.46 16.44 -18.42
CA PRO A 176 19.69 16.94 -19.77
C PRO A 176 21.08 17.58 -19.79
N GLY A 177 21.95 17.05 -20.64
CA GLY A 177 23.30 17.58 -20.85
C GLY A 177 23.30 18.96 -21.50
#